data_AF-A0AAU4L1Y2-F1
#
_entry.id   AF-A0AAU4L1Y2-F1
#
_cell.length_a   1.000
_cell.length_b   1.000
_cell.length_c   1.000
_cell.angle_alpha   90.00
_cell.angle_beta   90.00
_cell.angle_gamma   90.00
#
_symmetry.space_group_name_H-M   'P 1'
#
loop_
_entity.id
_entity.type
_entity.pdbx_description
1 polymer ?
#
loop_
_entity_poly.entity_id
_entity_poly.type
_entity_poly.pdbx_seq_one_letter_code
_entity_poly.pdbx_strand_id
1 'polypeptide(L)'
;MTRLREQHAAAHELWQQGMSKAAIGRKLGLHQATVRKLVNAPSADDVVAKSLQRAHVVDPHVSYLHRRWNEGVRNATQLYREIQEQGYLGGELAVQRHLRQYRTGRGHAPDPGPKPPSVREVTSWIMTHPEHLRDEDAGKLHRLRERDPELDRLTGHVRKFAVMMTARHGDRLEDWITEVERDSLAPLAGFARNLRRDFDAVRNGLSLPHSSGAVEGNINRLKMLKRQMFGRASLDLLRKRVLLAQ
;
A
#
# COMPACT_ATOMS: atom_id res chain seq x y z
N MET A 1 3.40 -9.80 18.14
CA MET A 1 2.12 -9.79 17.39
C MET A 1 0.95 -10.18 18.30
N THR A 2 1.15 -11.11 19.23
CA THR A 2 0.19 -11.58 20.24
C THR A 2 -0.54 -10.45 20.97
N ARG A 3 0.19 -9.47 21.52
CA ARG A 3 -0.40 -8.31 22.21
C ARG A 3 -1.44 -7.54 21.40
N LEU A 4 -1.25 -7.41 20.08
CA LEU A 4 -2.19 -6.64 19.25
C LEU A 4 -3.46 -7.43 18.96
N ARG A 5 -3.35 -8.77 18.84
CA ARG A 5 -4.50 -9.68 18.73
C ARG A 5 -5.29 -9.74 20.04
N GLU A 6 -4.60 -9.82 21.17
CA GLU A 6 -5.21 -9.76 22.51
C GLU A 6 -5.95 -8.44 22.73
N GLN A 7 -5.34 -7.30 22.34
CA GLN A 7 -5.99 -5.99 22.43
C GLN A 7 -7.21 -5.87 21.52
N HIS A 8 -7.18 -6.47 20.33
CA HIS A 8 -8.33 -6.51 19.42
C HIS A 8 -9.47 -7.33 20.03
N ALA A 9 -9.18 -8.54 20.53
CA ALA A 9 -10.16 -9.41 21.16
C ALA A 9 -10.82 -8.73 22.37
N ALA A 10 -10.02 -8.17 23.29
CA ALA A 10 -10.53 -7.48 24.47
C ALA A 10 -11.35 -6.23 24.11
N ALA A 11 -10.97 -5.48 23.08
CA ALA A 11 -11.74 -4.31 22.63
C ALA A 11 -13.07 -4.72 21.98
N HIS A 12 -13.10 -5.82 21.22
CA HIS A 12 -14.32 -6.34 20.61
C HIS A 12 -15.30 -6.91 21.62
N GLU A 13 -14.80 -7.65 22.62
CA GLU A 13 -15.63 -8.19 23.70
C GLU A 13 -16.36 -7.06 24.45
N LEU A 14 -15.63 -6.01 24.86
CA LEU A 14 -16.23 -4.86 25.54
C LEU A 14 -17.18 -4.06 24.64
N TRP A 15 -16.93 -4.02 23.33
CA TRP A 15 -17.84 -3.40 22.36
C TRP A 15 -19.14 -4.19 22.20
N GLN A 16 -19.08 -5.52 22.14
CA GLN A 16 -20.26 -6.37 22.10
C GLN A 16 -21.09 -6.29 23.39
N GLN A 17 -20.44 -6.02 24.53
CA GLN A 17 -21.12 -5.69 25.80
C GLN A 17 -21.79 -4.30 25.81
N GLY A 18 -21.79 -3.57 24.68
CA GLY A 18 -22.45 -2.28 24.54
C GLY A 18 -21.66 -1.08 25.09
N MET A 19 -20.39 -1.26 25.49
CA MET A 19 -19.59 -0.15 25.99
C MET A 19 -19.25 0.84 24.88
N SER A 20 -19.27 2.13 25.18
CA SER A 20 -18.80 3.15 24.25
C SER A 20 -17.28 3.03 24.02
N LYS A 21 -16.80 3.44 22.84
CA LYS A 21 -15.36 3.43 22.49
C LYS A 21 -14.50 4.21 23.50
N ALA A 22 -15.04 5.27 24.12
CA ALA A 22 -14.37 6.03 25.16
C ALA A 22 -14.26 5.27 26.49
N ALA A 23 -15.32 4.52 26.87
CA ALA A 23 -15.29 3.66 28.06
C ALA A 23 -14.29 2.49 27.89
N ILE A 24 -14.27 1.87 26.70
CA ILE A 24 -13.29 0.83 26.35
C ILE A 24 -11.87 1.37 26.46
N GLY A 25 -11.61 2.59 25.96
CA GLY A 25 -10.29 3.22 26.06
C GLY A 25 -9.83 3.43 27.49
N ARG A 26 -10.71 3.91 28.37
CA ARG A 26 -10.41 4.06 29.80
C ARG A 26 -10.14 2.71 30.47
N LYS A 27 -10.94 1.69 30.17
CA LYS A 27 -10.82 0.34 30.77
C LYS A 27 -9.54 -0.39 30.34
N LEU A 28 -9.16 -0.27 29.06
CA LEU A 28 -7.97 -0.93 28.52
C LEU A 28 -6.69 -0.08 28.61
N GLY A 29 -6.78 1.17 29.09
CA GLY A 29 -5.66 2.11 29.07
C GLY A 29 -5.19 2.47 27.67
N LEU A 30 -6.10 2.46 26.69
CA LEU A 30 -5.81 2.70 25.27
C LEU A 30 -6.34 4.05 24.82
N HIS A 31 -5.55 4.76 24.02
CA HIS A 31 -5.98 5.99 23.36
C HIS A 31 -7.21 5.75 22.46
N GLN A 32 -8.13 6.70 22.41
CA GLN A 32 -9.42 6.57 21.70
C GLN A 32 -9.27 6.19 20.22
N ALA A 33 -8.26 6.75 19.54
CA ALA A 33 -7.95 6.39 18.14
C ALA A 33 -7.56 4.91 17.98
N THR A 34 -6.84 4.34 18.96
CA THR A 34 -6.46 2.93 18.97
C THR A 34 -7.68 2.05 19.17
N VAL A 35 -8.57 2.39 20.10
CA VAL A 35 -9.83 1.65 20.30
C VAL A 35 -10.69 1.69 19.04
N ARG A 36 -10.85 2.86 18.43
CA ARG A 36 -11.58 2.99 17.15
C ARG A 36 -10.96 2.10 16.07
N LYS A 37 -9.64 2.03 15.98
CA LYS A 37 -8.94 1.14 15.05
C LYS A 37 -9.23 -0.34 15.32
N LEU A 38 -9.20 -0.76 16.59
CA LEU A 38 -9.41 -2.16 16.98
C LEU A 38 -10.87 -2.59 16.74
N VAL A 39 -11.83 -1.81 17.22
CA VAL A 39 -13.27 -2.12 17.10
C VAL A 39 -13.74 -2.12 15.65
N ASN A 40 -13.24 -1.19 14.82
CA ASN A 40 -13.66 -1.12 13.41
C ASN A 40 -12.98 -2.17 12.51
N ALA A 41 -11.97 -2.89 13.01
CA ALA A 41 -11.31 -3.92 12.23
C ALA A 41 -12.12 -5.23 12.29
N PRO A 42 -12.52 -5.80 11.13
CA PRO A 42 -13.32 -7.03 11.08
C PRO A 42 -12.63 -8.21 11.76
N SER A 43 -11.31 -8.34 11.61
CA SER A 43 -10.52 -9.40 12.22
C SER A 43 -9.28 -8.85 12.94
N ALA A 44 -8.74 -9.66 13.86
CA ALA A 44 -7.46 -9.38 14.49
C ALA A 44 -6.31 -9.34 13.46
N ASP A 45 -6.43 -10.14 12.41
CA ASP A 45 -5.45 -10.21 11.33
C ASP A 45 -5.43 -8.93 10.49
N ASP A 46 -6.56 -8.24 10.30
CA ASP A 46 -6.60 -6.92 9.64
C ASP A 46 -5.81 -5.85 10.41
N VAL A 47 -5.83 -5.93 11.75
CA VAL A 47 -5.07 -5.02 12.61
C VAL A 47 -3.58 -5.32 12.51
N VAL A 48 -3.22 -6.60 12.46
CA VAL A 48 -1.84 -7.10 12.43
C VAL A 48 -1.19 -6.91 11.05
N ALA A 49 -1.93 -7.14 9.97
CA ALA A 49 -1.47 -7.01 8.59
C ALA A 49 -0.85 -5.63 8.31
N LYS A 50 -1.49 -4.56 8.80
CA LYS A 50 -0.96 -3.19 8.68
C LYS A 50 0.36 -2.98 9.41
N SER A 51 0.60 -3.71 10.49
CA SER A 51 1.89 -3.67 11.19
C SER A 51 2.94 -4.52 10.48
N LEU A 52 2.55 -5.66 9.89
CA LEU A 52 3.44 -6.52 9.09
C LEU A 52 3.96 -5.83 7.82
N GLN A 53 3.12 -5.01 7.19
CA GLN A 53 3.49 -4.25 5.99
C GLN A 53 4.45 -3.08 6.25
N ARG A 54 4.74 -2.73 7.50
CA ARG A 54 5.66 -1.63 7.79
C ARG A 54 7.09 -2.06 7.49
N ALA A 55 7.76 -1.26 6.68
CA ALA A 55 9.20 -1.34 6.54
C ALA A 55 9.86 -1.00 7.88
N HIS A 56 10.65 -1.93 8.38
CA HIS A 56 11.52 -1.74 9.52
C HIS A 56 12.97 -1.66 9.03
N VAL A 57 13.78 -0.84 9.69
CA VAL A 57 15.21 -0.67 9.33
C VAL A 57 15.97 -2.00 9.41
N VAL A 58 15.49 -2.95 10.20
CA VAL A 58 16.08 -4.29 10.35
C VAL A 58 15.76 -5.20 9.15
N ASP A 59 14.72 -4.92 8.37
CA ASP A 59 14.20 -5.80 7.31
C ASP A 59 15.26 -6.30 6.32
N PRO A 60 16.19 -5.48 5.80
CA PRO A 60 17.20 -5.93 4.86
C PRO A 60 18.15 -6.98 5.44
N HIS A 61 18.30 -7.01 6.76
CA HIS A 61 19.22 -7.91 7.47
C HIS A 61 18.51 -9.11 8.11
N VAL A 62 17.18 -9.25 7.96
CA VAL A 62 16.41 -10.33 8.61
C VAL A 62 16.90 -11.71 8.18
N SER A 63 17.19 -11.90 6.89
CA SER A 63 17.71 -13.17 6.35
C SER A 63 19.06 -13.54 6.96
N TYR A 64 19.94 -12.54 7.14
CA TYR A 64 21.23 -12.72 7.80
C TYR A 64 21.05 -13.12 9.28
N LEU A 65 20.24 -12.36 10.01
CA LEU A 65 19.93 -12.62 11.42
C LEU A 65 19.30 -14.00 11.64
N HIS A 66 18.41 -14.43 10.73
CA HIS A 66 17.79 -15.75 10.76
C HIS A 66 18.81 -16.87 10.60
N ARG A 67 19.68 -16.78 9.58
CA ARG A 67 20.77 -17.74 9.37
C ARG A 67 21.69 -17.85 10.58
N ARG A 68 22.20 -16.72 11.09
CA ARG A 68 23.11 -16.70 12.26
C ARG A 68 22.47 -17.24 13.53
N TRP A 69 21.18 -16.98 13.72
CA TRP A 69 20.42 -17.55 14.83
C TRP A 69 20.38 -19.08 14.76
N ASN A 70 20.19 -19.63 13.57
CA ASN A 70 20.15 -21.07 13.32
C ASN A 70 21.53 -21.73 13.36
N GLU A 71 22.59 -20.98 13.08
CA GLU A 71 23.98 -21.37 13.36
C GLU A 71 24.31 -21.39 14.88
N GLY A 72 23.39 -20.94 15.73
CA GLY A 72 23.52 -20.98 17.19
C GLY A 72 23.96 -19.67 17.84
N VAL A 73 24.19 -18.60 17.07
CA VAL A 73 24.53 -17.27 17.60
C VAL A 73 23.28 -16.61 18.16
N ARG A 74 23.15 -16.59 19.49
CA ARG A 74 21.96 -16.04 20.20
C ARG A 74 22.22 -14.73 20.95
N ASN A 75 23.43 -14.18 20.85
CA ASN A 75 23.80 -12.90 21.44
C ASN A 75 23.34 -11.74 20.54
N ALA A 76 22.36 -10.98 21.01
CA ALA A 76 21.77 -9.88 20.24
C ALA A 76 22.74 -8.72 19.98
N THR A 77 23.65 -8.43 20.92
CA THR A 77 24.67 -7.39 20.78
C THR A 77 25.71 -7.78 19.74
N GLN A 78 26.11 -9.05 19.71
CA GLN A 78 26.97 -9.58 18.67
C GLN A 78 26.32 -9.47 17.29
N LEU A 79 25.08 -9.95 17.15
CA LEU A 79 24.33 -9.88 15.89
C LEU A 79 24.11 -8.44 15.43
N TYR A 80 23.91 -7.50 16.36
CA TYR A 80 23.83 -6.08 16.04
C TYR A 80 25.14 -5.54 15.44
N ARG A 81 26.30 -5.85 16.03
CA ARG A 81 27.60 -5.45 15.48
C ARG A 81 27.83 -6.03 14.08
N GLU A 82 27.51 -7.31 13.89
CA GLU A 82 27.66 -7.99 12.60
C GLU A 82 26.82 -7.34 11.48
N ILE A 83 25.59 -6.89 11.77
CA ILE A 83 24.77 -6.20 10.76
C ILE A 83 25.16 -4.73 10.62
N GLN A 84 25.70 -4.10 11.67
CA GLN A 84 26.23 -2.73 11.61
C GLN A 84 27.41 -2.65 10.64
N GLU A 85 28.29 -3.65 10.64
CA GLU A 85 29.38 -3.80 9.66
C GLU A 85 28.87 -3.99 8.22
N GLN A 86 27.65 -4.52 8.06
CA GLN A 86 26.97 -4.66 6.76
C GLN A 86 26.17 -3.41 6.35
N GLY A 87 26.34 -2.29 7.07
CA GLY A 87 25.70 -1.01 6.75
C GLY A 87 24.35 -0.77 7.43
N TYR A 88 24.01 -1.52 8.49
CA TYR A 88 22.80 -1.25 9.27
C TYR A 88 22.90 0.10 10.00
N LEU A 89 21.93 1.00 9.75
CA LEU A 89 21.87 2.35 10.31
C LEU A 89 20.94 2.48 11.54
N GLY A 90 20.28 1.39 11.95
CA GLY A 90 19.34 1.42 13.06
C GLY A 90 19.99 1.18 14.42
N GLY A 91 19.21 1.33 15.50
CA GLY A 91 19.70 1.07 16.85
C GLY A 91 19.65 -0.41 17.26
N GLU A 92 20.46 -0.79 18.24
CA GLU A 92 20.53 -2.15 18.81
C GLU A 92 19.16 -2.61 19.35
N LEU A 93 18.40 -1.73 20.00
CA LEU A 93 17.08 -2.05 20.56
C LEU A 93 16.09 -2.57 19.50
N ALA A 94 16.20 -2.10 18.24
CA ALA A 94 15.35 -2.59 17.17
C ALA A 94 15.72 -4.03 16.78
N VAL A 95 17.00 -4.36 16.75
CA VAL A 95 17.50 -5.73 16.54
C VAL A 95 17.07 -6.63 17.69
N GLN A 96 17.26 -6.21 18.94
CA GLN A 96 16.82 -6.96 20.12
C GLN A 96 15.32 -7.23 20.09
N ARG A 97 14.51 -6.22 19.72
CA ARG A 97 13.06 -6.36 19.58
C ARG A 97 12.69 -7.37 18.48
N HIS A 98 13.41 -7.36 17.37
CA HIS A 98 13.25 -8.34 16.28
C HIS A 98 13.71 -9.74 16.67
N LEU A 99 14.77 -9.90 17.46
CA LEU A 99 15.24 -11.22 17.89
C LEU A 99 14.38 -11.84 19.00
N ARG A 100 13.58 -11.02 19.71
CA ARG A 100 12.68 -11.51 20.77
C ARG A 100 11.68 -12.54 20.26
N GLN A 101 11.22 -12.44 19.02
CA GLN A 101 10.33 -13.43 18.39
C GLN A 101 11.00 -14.79 18.13
N TYR A 102 12.33 -14.83 18.01
CA TYR A 102 13.07 -16.09 17.83
C TYR A 102 13.27 -16.84 19.14
N ARG A 103 13.10 -16.16 20.29
CA ARG A 103 13.25 -16.74 21.64
C ARG A 103 11.99 -17.46 22.14
N THR A 104 10.83 -17.19 21.57
CA THR A 104 9.54 -17.73 22.02
C THR A 104 9.21 -19.12 21.45
N GLY A 105 10.17 -19.85 20.89
CA GLY A 105 10.00 -21.18 20.28
C GLY A 105 11.03 -22.22 20.73
N ARG A 106 11.11 -23.37 20.04
CA ARG A 106 12.01 -24.52 20.34
C ARG A 106 13.52 -24.25 20.10
N GLY A 107 13.97 -22.99 20.18
CA GLY A 107 15.37 -22.60 19.96
C GLY A 107 15.78 -22.39 18.50
N HIS A 108 14.96 -22.81 17.53
CA HIS A 108 15.10 -22.49 16.09
C HIS A 108 14.19 -21.32 15.73
N ALA A 109 14.69 -20.37 14.94
CA ALA A 109 13.86 -19.29 14.42
C ALA A 109 13.01 -19.85 13.26
N PRO A 110 11.66 -19.82 13.33
CA PRO A 110 10.85 -20.23 12.19
C PRO A 110 11.22 -19.37 10.98
N ASP A 111 11.32 -19.98 9.80
CA ASP A 111 11.61 -19.27 8.56
C ASP A 111 10.61 -18.12 8.38
N PRO A 112 11.05 -16.85 8.44
CA PRO A 112 10.17 -15.74 8.14
C PRO A 112 9.85 -15.83 6.66
N GLY A 113 8.71 -16.46 6.35
CA GLY A 113 8.17 -16.47 4.99
C GLY A 113 8.18 -15.05 4.40
N PRO A 114 8.25 -14.93 3.07
CA PRO A 114 8.42 -13.64 2.41
C PRO A 114 7.34 -12.67 2.89
N LYS A 115 7.75 -11.41 3.12
CA LYS A 115 6.79 -10.38 3.51
C LYS A 115 5.66 -10.31 2.48
N PRO A 116 4.40 -10.22 2.92
CA PRO A 116 3.30 -10.03 2.00
C PRO A 116 3.51 -8.70 1.25
N PRO A 117 3.13 -8.63 -0.02
CA PRO A 117 3.25 -7.40 -0.78
C PRO A 117 2.42 -6.29 -0.16
N SER A 118 2.94 -5.07 -0.25
CA SER A 118 2.23 -3.87 0.16
C SER A 118 1.08 -3.56 -0.80
N VAL A 119 0.10 -2.79 -0.31
CA VAL A 119 -1.00 -2.29 -1.16
C VAL A 119 -0.45 -1.56 -2.40
N ARG A 120 0.62 -0.79 -2.25
CA ARG A 120 1.24 -0.05 -3.35
C ARG A 120 1.83 -0.98 -4.41
N GLU A 121 2.50 -2.05 -3.99
CA GLU A 121 3.04 -3.05 -4.92
C GLU A 121 1.91 -3.73 -5.69
N VAL A 122 0.87 -4.21 -4.98
CA VAL A 122 -0.27 -4.87 -5.63
C VAL A 122 -0.98 -3.92 -6.61
N THR A 123 -1.24 -2.67 -6.21
CA THR A 123 -1.81 -1.65 -7.09
C THR A 123 -0.91 -1.41 -8.31
N SER A 124 0.41 -1.32 -8.10
CA SER A 124 1.35 -1.17 -9.22
C SER A 124 1.25 -2.34 -10.19
N TRP A 125 1.26 -3.58 -9.70
CA TRP A 125 1.16 -4.78 -10.54
C TRP A 125 -0.15 -4.85 -11.32
N ILE A 126 -1.26 -4.43 -10.71
CA ILE A 126 -2.57 -4.36 -11.38
C ILE A 126 -2.59 -3.31 -12.49
N MET A 127 -1.92 -2.17 -12.27
CA MET A 127 -1.87 -1.04 -13.22
C MET A 127 -0.80 -1.22 -14.31
N THR A 128 0.17 -2.11 -14.12
CA THR A 128 1.20 -2.42 -15.12
C THR A 128 0.64 -3.33 -16.21
N HIS A 129 0.97 -3.04 -17.47
CA HIS A 129 0.63 -3.89 -18.61
C HIS A 129 1.21 -5.31 -18.38
N PRO A 130 0.44 -6.40 -18.58
CA PRO A 130 0.89 -7.75 -18.25
C PRO A 130 2.23 -8.15 -18.89
N GLU A 131 2.48 -7.71 -20.12
CA GLU A 131 3.73 -8.00 -20.85
C GLU A 131 4.97 -7.26 -20.30
N HIS A 132 4.77 -6.22 -19.48
CA HIS A 132 5.84 -5.46 -18.84
C HIS A 132 6.00 -5.81 -17.35
N LEU A 133 5.18 -6.73 -16.83
CA LEU A 133 5.27 -7.18 -15.45
C LEU A 133 6.31 -8.30 -15.35
N ARG A 134 7.23 -8.21 -14.38
CA ARG A 134 8.21 -9.27 -14.13
C ARG A 134 7.50 -10.57 -13.77
N ASP A 135 7.99 -11.70 -14.27
CA ASP A 135 7.39 -13.03 -14.04
C ASP A 135 7.13 -13.33 -12.55
N GLU A 136 8.07 -12.95 -11.68
CA GLU A 136 7.93 -13.12 -10.23
C GLU A 136 6.72 -12.35 -9.68
N ASP A 137 6.53 -11.10 -10.10
CA ASP A 137 5.43 -10.24 -9.66
C ASP A 137 4.10 -10.70 -10.28
N ALA A 138 4.12 -11.15 -11.53
CA ALA A 138 2.98 -11.76 -12.20
C ALA A 138 2.49 -13.02 -11.46
N GLY A 139 3.41 -13.89 -11.05
CA GLY A 139 3.12 -15.08 -10.25
C GLY A 139 2.60 -14.75 -8.84
N LYS A 140 3.07 -13.66 -8.21
CA LYS A 140 2.52 -13.17 -6.94
C LYS A 140 1.09 -12.62 -7.12
N LEU A 141 0.86 -11.80 -8.13
CA LEU A 141 -0.46 -11.24 -8.42
C LEU A 141 -1.47 -12.34 -8.76
N HIS A 142 -1.07 -13.34 -9.55
CA HIS A 142 -1.92 -14.48 -9.89
C HIS A 142 -2.40 -15.23 -8.64
N ARG A 143 -1.49 -15.62 -7.75
CA ARG A 143 -1.84 -16.28 -6.48
C ARG A 143 -2.75 -15.44 -5.58
N LEU A 144 -2.61 -14.11 -5.62
CA LEU A 144 -3.52 -13.22 -4.88
C LEU A 144 -4.94 -13.24 -5.47
N ARG A 145 -5.05 -13.17 -6.80
CA ARG A 145 -6.33 -13.21 -7.51
C ARG A 145 -7.07 -14.55 -7.34
N GLU A 146 -6.34 -15.66 -7.31
CA GLU A 146 -6.94 -16.98 -7.05
C GLU A 146 -7.55 -17.09 -5.64
N ARG A 147 -6.98 -16.37 -4.67
CA ARG A 147 -7.41 -16.42 -3.26
C ARG A 147 -8.47 -15.38 -2.93
N ASP A 148 -8.60 -14.34 -3.74
CA ASP A 148 -9.51 -13.22 -3.53
C ASP A 148 -10.31 -12.93 -4.82
N PRO A 149 -11.54 -13.46 -4.91
CA PRO A 149 -12.42 -13.24 -6.06
C PRO A 149 -12.77 -11.77 -6.30
N GLU A 150 -12.79 -10.93 -5.26
CA GLU A 150 -13.07 -9.50 -5.43
C GLU A 150 -11.87 -8.80 -6.10
N LEU A 151 -10.65 -9.13 -5.66
CA LEU A 151 -9.43 -8.63 -6.28
C LEU A 151 -9.29 -9.11 -7.73
N ASP A 152 -9.71 -10.33 -8.03
CA ASP A 152 -9.72 -10.87 -9.40
C ASP A 152 -10.63 -10.04 -10.33
N ARG A 153 -11.89 -9.82 -9.92
CA ARG A 153 -12.85 -8.98 -10.64
C ARG A 153 -12.35 -7.55 -10.80
N LEU A 154 -11.83 -6.94 -9.71
CA LEU A 154 -11.24 -5.61 -9.75
C LEU A 154 -10.11 -5.51 -10.78
N THR A 155 -9.20 -6.49 -10.79
CA THR A 155 -8.10 -6.54 -11.75
C THR A 155 -8.62 -6.65 -13.18
N GLY A 156 -9.68 -7.44 -13.40
CA GLY A 156 -10.37 -7.53 -14.70
C GLY A 156 -10.91 -6.19 -15.19
N HIS A 157 -11.68 -5.49 -14.35
CA HIS A 157 -12.25 -4.19 -14.69
C HIS A 157 -11.20 -3.13 -14.99
N VAL A 158 -10.13 -3.07 -14.19
CA VAL A 158 -9.00 -2.16 -14.41
C VAL A 158 -8.33 -2.45 -15.75
N ARG A 159 -8.07 -3.72 -16.07
CA ARG A 159 -7.43 -4.10 -17.34
C ARG A 159 -8.31 -3.79 -18.54
N LYS A 160 -9.61 -4.06 -18.47
CA LYS A 160 -10.58 -3.67 -19.51
C LYS A 160 -10.55 -2.16 -19.74
N PHE A 161 -10.55 -1.36 -18.66
CA PHE A 161 -10.47 0.10 -18.77
C PHE A 161 -9.15 0.59 -19.36
N ALA A 162 -8.03 -0.01 -18.95
CA ALA A 162 -6.71 0.31 -19.49
C ALA A 162 -6.65 0.03 -21.00
N VAL A 163 -7.20 -1.10 -21.47
CA VAL A 163 -7.31 -1.42 -22.90
C VAL A 163 -8.14 -0.38 -23.65
N MET A 164 -9.29 0.05 -23.09
CA MET A 164 -10.08 1.13 -23.71
C MET A 164 -9.27 2.42 -23.84
N MET A 165 -8.49 2.77 -22.82
CA MET A 165 -7.66 3.98 -22.82
C MET A 165 -6.50 3.91 -23.82
N THR A 166 -5.80 2.78 -23.89
CA THR A 166 -4.62 2.63 -24.76
C THR A 166 -5.00 2.42 -26.22
N ALA A 167 -6.08 1.68 -26.49
CA ALA A 167 -6.56 1.41 -27.85
C ALA A 167 -7.61 2.43 -28.35
N ARG A 168 -7.96 3.42 -27.51
CA ARG A 168 -8.94 4.48 -27.78
C ARG A 168 -10.34 3.97 -28.16
N HIS A 169 -10.88 3.06 -27.34
CA HIS A 169 -12.23 2.50 -27.49
C HIS A 169 -13.24 3.19 -26.57
N GLY A 170 -13.45 4.50 -26.73
CA GLY A 170 -14.47 5.22 -25.98
C GLY A 170 -15.91 4.77 -26.29
N ASP A 171 -16.12 4.10 -27.42
CA ASP A 171 -17.38 3.42 -27.77
C ASP A 171 -17.80 2.37 -26.74
N ARG A 172 -16.83 1.73 -26.06
CA ARG A 172 -17.08 0.67 -25.07
C ARG A 172 -17.30 1.20 -23.64
N LEU A 173 -17.22 2.52 -23.44
CA LEU A 173 -17.27 3.13 -22.12
C LEU A 173 -18.60 2.88 -21.40
N GLU A 174 -19.72 2.98 -22.12
CA GLU A 174 -21.06 2.79 -21.52
C GLU A 174 -21.27 1.37 -21.02
N ASP A 175 -20.88 0.38 -21.82
CA ASP A 175 -20.94 -1.04 -21.45
C ASP A 175 -20.06 -1.33 -20.24
N TRP A 176 -18.83 -0.79 -20.22
CA TRP A 176 -17.92 -0.95 -19.10
C TRP A 176 -18.48 -0.33 -17.81
N ILE A 177 -19.03 0.89 -17.87
CA ILE A 177 -19.67 1.54 -16.71
C ILE A 177 -20.82 0.68 -16.20
N THR A 178 -21.66 0.18 -17.10
CA THR A 178 -22.83 -0.65 -16.75
C THR A 178 -22.41 -1.99 -16.13
N GLU A 179 -21.35 -2.62 -16.64
CA GLU A 179 -20.79 -3.85 -16.08
C GLU A 179 -20.26 -3.61 -14.65
N VAL A 180 -19.49 -2.55 -14.45
CA VAL A 180 -18.90 -2.19 -13.15
C VAL A 180 -19.97 -1.81 -12.12
N GLU A 181 -21.02 -1.10 -12.52
CA GLU A 181 -22.12 -0.71 -11.64
C GLU A 181 -22.96 -1.90 -11.14
N ARG A 182 -22.99 -3.00 -11.90
CA ARG A 182 -23.69 -4.24 -11.52
C ARG A 182 -22.85 -5.14 -10.61
N ASP A 183 -21.54 -4.93 -10.54
CA ASP A 183 -20.65 -5.69 -9.67
C ASP A 183 -20.83 -5.29 -8.19
N SER A 184 -20.41 -6.16 -7.27
CA SER A 184 -20.46 -5.93 -5.82
C SER A 184 -19.35 -5.00 -5.32
N LEU A 185 -18.46 -4.53 -6.21
CA LEU A 185 -17.32 -3.68 -5.90
C LEU A 185 -17.74 -2.22 -5.70
N ALA A 186 -18.36 -1.92 -4.54
CA ALA A 186 -18.95 -0.61 -4.25
C ALA A 186 -18.03 0.61 -4.50
N PRO A 187 -16.71 0.59 -4.16
CA PRO A 187 -15.82 1.71 -4.49
C PRO A 187 -15.67 1.94 -5.99
N LEU A 188 -15.58 0.87 -6.79
CA LEU A 188 -15.42 0.94 -8.23
C LEU A 188 -16.72 1.33 -8.92
N ALA A 189 -17.87 0.82 -8.45
CA ALA A 189 -19.20 1.27 -8.89
C ALA A 189 -19.43 2.76 -8.58
N GLY A 190 -18.92 3.26 -7.45
CA GLY A 190 -18.92 4.69 -7.13
C GLY A 190 -18.10 5.51 -8.12
N PHE A 191 -16.91 5.03 -8.50
CA PHE A 191 -16.07 5.65 -9.52
C PHE A 191 -16.77 5.68 -10.89
N ALA A 192 -17.31 4.55 -11.35
CA ALA A 192 -18.01 4.45 -12.64
C ALA A 192 -19.22 5.40 -12.73
N ARG A 193 -20.04 5.49 -11.66
CA ARG A 193 -21.15 6.45 -11.58
C ARG A 193 -20.70 7.90 -11.71
N ASN A 194 -19.52 8.25 -11.19
CA ASN A 194 -19.00 9.61 -11.33
C ASN A 194 -18.60 9.91 -12.77
N LEU A 195 -18.10 8.92 -13.54
CA LEU A 195 -17.78 9.12 -14.96
C LEU A 195 -19.01 9.48 -15.80
N ARG A 196 -20.21 9.03 -15.41
CA ARG A 196 -21.46 9.38 -16.10
C ARG A 196 -21.72 10.90 -16.10
N ARG A 197 -21.23 11.64 -15.10
CA ARG A 197 -21.44 13.11 -15.02
C ARG A 197 -20.74 13.87 -16.14
N ASP A 198 -19.59 13.36 -16.57
CA ASP A 198 -18.75 13.95 -17.61
C ASP A 198 -18.60 12.97 -18.80
N PHE A 199 -19.67 12.19 -19.08
CA PHE A 199 -19.60 11.03 -19.98
C PHE A 199 -19.01 11.38 -21.36
N ASP A 200 -19.53 12.43 -22.00
CA ASP A 200 -19.05 12.85 -23.33
C ASP A 200 -17.57 13.27 -23.30
N ALA A 201 -17.13 13.96 -22.25
CA ALA A 201 -15.74 14.38 -22.09
C ALA A 201 -14.83 13.16 -21.87
N VAL A 202 -15.23 12.21 -21.04
CA VAL A 202 -14.47 10.97 -20.79
C VAL A 202 -14.43 10.12 -22.06
N ARG A 203 -15.57 9.95 -22.75
CA ARG A 203 -15.65 9.23 -24.03
C ARG A 203 -14.73 9.85 -25.07
N ASN A 204 -14.73 11.17 -25.20
CA ASN A 204 -13.84 11.89 -26.11
C ASN A 204 -12.36 11.69 -25.74
N GLY A 205 -12.02 11.76 -24.45
CA GLY A 205 -10.67 11.47 -23.96
C GLY A 205 -10.21 10.03 -24.24
N LEU A 206 -11.15 9.09 -24.32
CA LEU A 206 -10.90 7.69 -24.69
C LEU A 206 -11.05 7.41 -26.20
N SER A 207 -11.35 8.39 -27.05
CA SER A 207 -11.57 8.16 -28.49
C SER A 207 -10.64 9.00 -29.37
N LEU A 208 -10.45 10.27 -28.99
CA LEU A 208 -9.72 11.23 -29.79
C LEU A 208 -8.21 11.10 -29.62
N PRO A 209 -7.42 11.51 -30.63
CA PRO A 209 -5.96 11.54 -30.52
C PRO A 209 -5.42 12.65 -29.63
N HIS A 210 -6.28 13.58 -29.22
CA HIS A 210 -5.89 14.76 -28.48
C HIS A 210 -5.72 14.46 -26.99
N SER A 211 -4.61 14.94 -26.42
CA SER A 211 -4.33 14.82 -24.99
C SER A 211 -3.76 16.13 -24.47
N SER A 212 -4.21 16.53 -23.28
CA SER A 212 -3.61 17.64 -22.51
C SER A 212 -2.30 17.24 -21.83
N GLY A 213 -1.83 15.98 -21.94
CA GLY A 213 -0.73 15.45 -21.14
C GLY A 213 0.58 16.25 -21.23
N ALA A 214 0.99 16.66 -22.44
CA ALA A 214 2.20 17.49 -22.62
C ALA A 214 2.02 18.88 -21.98
N VAL A 215 0.84 19.47 -22.11
CA VAL A 215 0.50 20.77 -21.52
C VAL A 215 0.46 20.67 -20.00
N GLU A 216 -0.16 19.63 -19.45
CA GLU A 216 -0.20 19.34 -18.02
C GLU A 216 1.18 19.08 -17.43
N GLY A 217 2.04 18.36 -18.14
CA GLY A 217 3.45 18.17 -17.77
C GLY A 217 4.17 19.50 -17.62
N ASN A 218 4.02 20.40 -18.60
CA ASN A 218 4.59 21.76 -18.55
C ASN A 218 4.01 22.59 -17.41
N ILE A 219 2.70 22.53 -17.19
CA ILE A 219 2.02 23.21 -16.07
C ILE A 219 2.55 22.70 -14.73
N ASN A 220 2.76 21.39 -14.58
CA ASN A 220 3.28 20.79 -13.35
C ASN A 220 4.73 21.20 -13.10
N ARG A 221 5.59 21.23 -14.12
CA ARG A 221 6.96 21.77 -14.04
C ARG A 221 6.95 23.24 -13.59
N LEU A 222 6.06 24.05 -14.17
CA LEU A 222 5.88 25.46 -13.79
C LEU A 222 5.42 25.60 -12.34
N LYS A 223 4.43 24.81 -11.90
CA LYS A 223 3.97 24.77 -10.52
C LYS A 223 5.10 24.38 -9.55
N MET A 224 5.93 23.41 -9.92
CA MET A 224 7.09 22.99 -9.13
C MET A 224 8.10 24.14 -8.99
N LEU A 225 8.51 24.78 -10.09
CA LEU A 225 9.43 25.92 -10.07
C LEU A 225 8.87 27.08 -9.23
N LYS A 226 7.58 27.38 -9.36
CA LYS A 226 6.90 28.38 -8.54
C LYS A 226 6.92 28.01 -7.05
N ARG A 227 6.70 26.73 -6.70
CA ARG A 227 6.75 26.22 -5.31
C ARG A 227 8.15 26.27 -4.71
N GLN A 228 9.19 25.97 -5.48
CA GLN A 228 10.59 26.15 -5.05
C GLN A 228 10.91 27.60 -4.68
N MET A 229 10.14 28.55 -5.22
CA MET A 229 10.26 29.99 -4.97
C MET A 229 9.19 30.52 -4.00
N PHE A 230 8.59 29.63 -3.20
CA PHE A 230 7.56 29.97 -2.21
C PHE A 230 6.35 30.72 -2.80
N GLY A 231 6.07 30.54 -4.08
CA GLY A 231 4.96 31.22 -4.77
C GLY A 231 5.22 32.67 -5.18
N ARG A 232 6.39 33.23 -4.87
CA ARG A 232 6.69 34.67 -5.02
C ARG A 232 7.32 35.08 -6.35
N ALA A 233 7.48 34.15 -7.28
CA ALA A 233 8.08 34.44 -8.57
C ALA A 233 7.11 35.23 -9.47
N SER A 234 7.54 36.41 -9.95
CA SER A 234 6.85 37.15 -11.00
C SER A 234 6.90 36.38 -12.33
N LEU A 235 6.03 36.75 -13.28
CA LEU A 235 5.98 36.08 -14.59
C LEU A 235 7.33 36.12 -15.31
N ASP A 236 8.04 37.25 -15.28
CA ASP A 236 9.36 37.40 -15.90
C ASP A 236 10.42 36.48 -15.27
N LEU A 237 10.37 36.34 -13.94
CA LEU A 237 11.29 35.48 -13.21
C LEU A 237 11.01 33.99 -13.45
N LEU A 238 9.72 33.61 -13.53
CA LEU A 238 9.32 32.26 -13.94
C LEU A 238 9.77 31.97 -15.37
N ARG A 239 9.57 32.91 -16.31
CA ARG A 239 10.01 32.77 -17.70
C ARG A 239 11.52 32.55 -17.79
N LYS A 240 12.33 33.37 -17.09
CA LYS A 240 13.79 33.20 -17.02
C LYS A 240 14.18 31.84 -16.47
N ARG A 241 13.57 31.39 -15.36
CA ARG A 241 13.90 30.07 -14.78
C ARG A 241 13.48 28.89 -15.64
N VAL A 242 12.37 28.98 -16.37
CA VAL A 242 11.94 27.91 -17.28
C VAL A 242 12.88 27.79 -18.48
N LEU A 243 13.27 28.93 -19.07
CA LEU A 243 14.15 28.96 -20.24
C LEU A 243 15.60 28.60 -19.91
N LEU A 244 16.10 28.94 -18.72
CA LEU A 244 17.48 28.69 -18.29
C LEU A 244 17.69 27.34 -17.58
N ALA A 245 16.62 26.59 -17.28
CA ALA A 245 16.69 25.28 -16.62
C ALA A 245 16.53 24.11 -17.62
N GLN A 246 16.96 24.27 -18.87
CA GLN A 246 17.05 23.20 -19.86
C GLN A 246 18.21 22.25 -19.53
#